data_AF-A0A8J7UHI1-F1
#
_entry.id   AF-A0A8J7UHI1-F1
#
_cell.length_a   1.000
_cell.length_b   1.000
_cell.length_c   1.000
_cell.angle_alpha   90.00
_cell.angle_beta   90.00
_cell.angle_gamma   90.00
#
_symmetry.space_group_name_H-M   'P 1'
#
loop_
_entity.id
_entity.type
_entity.pdbx_description
1 polymer ?
#
loop_
_entity_poly.entity_id
_entity_poly.type
_entity_poly.pdbx_seq_one_letter_code
_entity_poly.pdbx_strand_id
1 'polypeptide(L)' 'RALEAIGAVGGPRCCKRDSYLAVREAVAFAGEHLGVRMELGEVACSRSGQNGQCIGRRCPFSVADRT' A
#
# COMPACT_ATOMS: atom_id res chain seq x y z
N ARG A 1 -0.10 13.44 -0.47
CA ARG A 1 0.10 12.19 -1.24
C ARG A 1 0.32 10.97 -0.36
N ALA A 2 1.54 10.60 0.07
CA ALA A 2 1.72 9.34 0.83
C ALA A 2 0.92 9.27 2.15
N LEU A 3 1.04 10.29 3.01
CA LEU A 3 0.31 10.33 4.29
C LEU A 3 -1.21 10.41 4.09
N GLU A 4 -1.66 11.06 3.02
CA GLU A 4 -3.06 11.17 2.63
C GLU A 4 -3.62 9.81 2.17
N ALA A 5 -2.89 9.08 1.33
CA ALA A 5 -3.24 7.72 0.92
C ALA A 5 -3.30 6.75 2.12
N ILE A 6 -2.37 6.88 3.06
CA ILE A 6 -2.37 6.12 4.33
C ILE A 6 -3.60 6.49 5.18
N GLY A 7 -3.93 7.79 5.28
CA GLY A 7 -5.11 8.28 5.98
C GLY A 7 -6.41 7.74 5.42
N ALA A 8 -6.55 7.71 4.08
CA ALA A 8 -7.73 7.24 3.37
C ALA A 8 -8.08 5.77 3.66
N VAL A 9 -7.10 4.94 4.07
CA VAL A 9 -7.29 3.52 4.42
C VAL A 9 -7.36 3.25 5.93
N GLY A 10 -7.63 4.28 6.73
CA GLY A 10 -7.79 4.16 8.18
C GLY A 10 -6.51 4.36 8.99
N GLY A 11 -5.51 5.02 8.42
CA GLY A 11 -4.31 5.49 9.10
C GLY A 11 -3.20 4.45 9.30
N PRO A 12 -2.10 4.83 9.99
CA PRO A 12 -0.88 4.03 10.09
C PRO A 12 -1.02 2.89 11.12
N ARG A 13 -1.72 1.82 10.75
CA ARG A 13 -1.92 0.62 11.61
C ARG A 13 -1.10 -0.59 11.17
N CYS A 14 -0.47 -0.52 10.00
CA CYS A 14 0.20 -1.67 9.41
C CYS A 14 1.37 -1.21 8.55
N CYS A 15 2.60 -1.43 9.03
CA CYS A 15 3.82 -1.00 8.34
C CYS A 15 3.89 -1.47 6.89
N LYS A 16 3.37 -2.68 6.57
CA LYS A 16 3.36 -3.19 5.19
C LYS A 16 2.37 -2.46 4.31
N ARG A 17 1.13 -2.24 4.78
CA ARG A 17 0.13 -1.44 4.07
C ARG A 17 0.66 -0.03 3.80
N ASP A 18 1.24 0.57 4.82
CA ASP A 18 1.75 1.95 4.75
C ASP A 18 2.93 2.03 3.77
N SER A 19 3.84 1.05 3.80
CA SER A 19 4.96 0.95 2.86
C SER A 19 4.49 0.79 1.41
N TYR A 20 3.51 -0.07 1.15
CA TYR A 20 2.99 -0.28 -0.20
C TYR A 20 2.31 0.96 -0.77
N LEU A 21 1.52 1.67 0.05
CA LEU A 21 0.92 2.95 -0.36
C LEU A 21 1.99 4.02 -0.60
N ALA A 22 2.96 4.14 0.30
CA ALA A 22 4.04 5.11 0.17
C ALA A 22 4.87 4.88 -1.09
N VAL A 23 5.23 3.63 -1.41
CA VAL A 23 5.98 3.29 -2.63
C VAL A 23 5.17 3.59 -3.90
N ARG A 24 3.87 3.27 -3.91
CA ARG A 24 2.99 3.59 -5.05
C ARG A 24 2.93 5.11 -5.31
N GLU A 25 2.75 5.90 -4.26
CA GLU A 25 2.77 7.36 -4.38
C GLU A 25 4.16 7.89 -4.76
N ALA A 26 5.23 7.27 -4.28
CA ALA A 26 6.60 7.65 -4.64
C ALA A 26 6.90 7.42 -6.12
N VAL A 27 6.40 6.32 -6.72
CA VAL A 27 6.53 6.07 -8.16
C VAL A 27 5.80 7.14 -8.98
N ALA A 28 4.56 7.47 -8.60
CA ALA A 28 3.81 8.54 -9.26
C ALA A 28 4.53 9.89 -9.14
N PHE A 29 4.98 10.23 -7.93
CA PHE A 29 5.76 11.43 -7.66
C PHE A 29 7.04 11.52 -8.49
N ALA A 30 7.81 10.43 -8.59
CA ALA A 30 9.03 10.38 -9.38
C ALA A 30 8.76 10.59 -10.88
N GLY A 31 7.67 10.01 -11.39
CA GLY A 31 7.25 10.20 -12.78
C GLY A 31 6.85 11.65 -13.08
N GLU A 32 6.12 12.28 -12.17
CA GLU A 32 5.60 13.65 -12.32
C GLU A 32 6.69 14.72 -12.15
N HIS A 33 7.56 14.58 -11.14
CA HIS A 33 8.48 15.64 -10.75
C HIS A 33 9.93 15.42 -11.18
N LEU A 34 10.34 14.17 -11.39
CA LEU A 34 11.72 13.82 -11.75
C LEU A 34 11.82 13.26 -13.18
N GLY A 35 10.69 13.02 -13.84
CA GLY A 35 10.65 12.39 -15.18
C GLY A 35 11.06 10.91 -15.17
N VAL A 36 11.18 10.28 -14.00
CA VAL A 36 11.59 8.87 -13.87
C VAL A 36 10.35 7.99 -13.78
N ARG A 37 10.10 7.20 -14.84
CA ARG A 37 8.98 6.25 -14.88
C ARG A 37 9.44 4.87 -14.37
N MET A 38 8.63 4.26 -13.52
CA MET A 38 8.88 2.93 -12.96
C MET A 38 7.63 2.07 -13.13
N GLU A 39 7.82 0.77 -13.34
CA GLU A 39 6.72 -0.19 -13.37
C GLU A 39 6.26 -0.52 -11.95
N LEU A 40 4.94 -0.58 -11.75
CA LEU A 40 4.33 -1.06 -10.51
C LEU A 40 3.63 -2.39 -10.77
N GLY A 41 4.11 -3.45 -10.13
CA GLY A 41 3.41 -4.73 -10.10
C GLY A 41 2.20 -4.72 -9.16
N GLU A 42 1.32 -5.71 -9.32
CA GLU A 42 0.28 -5.96 -8.33
C GLU A 42 0.91 -6.38 -6.98
N VAL A 43 0.41 -5.78 -5.89
CA VAL A 43 0.90 -6.08 -4.55
C VAL A 43 -0.14 -6.90 -3.78
N ALA A 44 0.24 -8.14 -3.47
CA ALA A 44 -0.49 -9.04 -2.59
C ALA A 44 0.25 -9.20 -1.25
N CYS A 45 -0.39 -8.86 -0.14
CA CYS A 45 0.23 -8.91 1.19
C CYS A 45 0.21 -10.32 1.78
N SER A 46 1.39 -10.90 2.04
CA SER A 46 1.56 -12.20 2.71
C SER A 46 1.76 -12.10 4.24
N ARG A 47 1.71 -10.89 4.81
CA ARG A 47 2.06 -10.62 6.22
C ARG A 47 0.85 -10.39 7.13
N SER A 48 -0.37 -10.60 6.62
CA SER A 48 -1.62 -10.37 7.38
C SER A 48 -1.68 -11.16 8.69
N GLY A 49 -1.26 -12.43 8.67
CA GLY A 49 -1.23 -13.29 9.87
C GLY A 49 -0.18 -12.92 10.92
N GLN A 50 0.73 -11.99 10.62
CA GLN A 50 1.79 -11.54 11.52
C GLN A 50 1.49 -10.16 12.15
N ASN A 51 0.28 -9.63 11.95
CA ASN A 51 -0.13 -8.35 12.50
C ASN A 51 -1.50 -8.48 13.18
N GLY A 52 -1.53 -8.42 14.52
CA GLY A 52 -2.78 -8.45 15.29
C GLY A 52 -3.70 -7.24 15.07
N GLN A 53 -3.21 -6.17 14.43
CA GLN A 53 -3.99 -5.00 14.02
C GLN A 53 -4.38 -5.04 12.53
N CYS A 54 -4.15 -6.16 11.85
CA CYS A 54 -4.54 -6.31 10.45
C CYS A 54 -6.07 -6.19 10.31
N ILE A 55 -6.52 -5.42 9.31
CA ILE A 55 -7.95 -5.23 9.03
C ILE A 55 -8.53 -6.30 8.09
N GLY A 56 -7.76 -7.33 7.75
CA GLY A 56 -8.19 -8.47 6.93
C GLY A 56 -8.63 -8.06 5.53
N ARG A 57 -9.80 -8.58 5.09
CA ARG A 57 -10.43 -8.31 3.79
C ARG A 57 -10.54 -6.83 3.43
N ARG A 58 -10.67 -5.96 4.42
CA ARG A 58 -10.74 -4.50 4.21
C ARG A 58 -9.40 -3.87 3.81
N CYS A 59 -8.29 -4.61 3.88
CA CYS A 59 -6.99 -4.12 3.42
C CYS A 59 -6.95 -4.14 1.89
N PRO A 60 -6.53 -3.05 1.22
CA PRO A 60 -6.45 -3.02 -0.25
C PRO A 60 -5.43 -4.01 -0.84
N PHE A 61 -4.56 -4.58 0.00
CA PHE A 61 -3.56 -5.58 -0.38
C PHE A 61 -3.92 -6.99 0.12
N SER A 62 -5.16 -7.20 0.55
CA SER A 62 -5.66 -8.51 0.99
C SER A 62 -5.69 -9.50 -0.18
N VAL A 63 -5.34 -10.76 0.11
CA VAL A 63 -5.49 -11.88 -0.84
C VAL A 63 -6.84 -12.58 -0.73
N ALA A 64 -7.64 -12.27 0.30
CA ALA A 64 -8.85 -13.02 0.64
C ALA A 64 -10.04 -12.83 -0.34
N ASP A 65 -9.99 -11.85 -1.24
CA ASP A 65 -11.01 -11.62 -2.29
C ASP A 65 -10.43 -11.87 -3.71
N ARG A 66 -9.24 -12.47 -3.81
CA ARG A 66 -8.55 -12.81 -5.07
C ARG A 66 -8.63 -14.31 -5.42
N THR A 67 -9.51 -15.04 -4.74
CA THR A 67 -9.85 -16.46 -4.98
C THR A 67 -11.34 -16.53 -5.24
#